data_AF-A0A7S4SU70-F1
#
_entry.id   AF-A0A7S4SU70-F1
#
_cell.length_a   1.000
_cell.length_b   1.000
_cell.length_c   1.000
_cell.angle_alpha   90.00
_cell.angle_beta   90.00
_cell.angle_gamma   90.00
#
_symmetry.space_group_name_H-M   'P 1'
#
loop_
_entity.id
_entity.type
_entity.pdbx_description
1 polymer ?
#
loop_
_entity_poly.entity_id
_entity_poly.type
_entity_poly.pdbx_seq_one_letter_code
_entity_poly.pdbx_strand_id
1 'polypeptide(L)'
;VVGKYLSFIHNRFLGSFSSPWISHLEYIYNDLDYMYCLISTFTVLLSLIIIPCYASYSLLFSPNKNQKSFITQNKTSLLVLLLSYISLHIYDHETNHGITHLIAGSDPKIQQLLEKTPILRRGPKPPIWFRNPNIQFIPWMIQNEIHARQGIQYQRHELVVTDCIDKSIPNCEADDIMKDTITLDVFPPLEDENDDDHYFSINFPKSTPVVLFAPGLRCHSQDLPSNSIIRAVYGKGFRSIVVNRRGHTPGQKLKSPRVNIFGDVDDLEQVYWHVKNKMISPNTPIFLHGISSGTAVVVSALSKWDKRALLEPHRPSPQFTAAVTATPGYDTSRALQPDRFKWPYNPLMSQMVKDHFFAFNEEILRSYDNDAYQRVMNASSLQDVVDASAHFAGYPNASSYYHHTNPINEMQYISTPVYVINSIDDPCCSIDNLYDTSLNVDHGGKSYVELIKNSERCLLVITRTGSHLPFLDGYVYPFVSDPLSNQHGNEGVMLNSWADQSIAEYYVAALEVYNERRFL
;
A
#
# COMPACT_ATOMS: atom_id res chain seq x y z
N VAL A 1 9.91 48.63 -8.00
CA VAL A 1 11.05 49.39 -8.59
C VAL A 1 11.42 48.84 -9.97
N VAL A 2 11.61 47.53 -10.13
CA VAL A 2 11.90 46.86 -11.42
C VAL A 2 10.83 47.12 -12.51
N GLY A 3 9.53 47.04 -12.18
CA GLY A 3 8.46 47.31 -13.16
C GLY A 3 8.42 48.76 -13.69
N LYS A 4 8.89 49.75 -12.91
CA LYS A 4 8.99 51.16 -13.37
C LYS A 4 10.22 51.39 -14.26
N TYR A 5 11.27 50.58 -14.10
CA TYR A 5 12.49 50.65 -14.92
C TYR A 5 12.26 50.00 -16.31
N LEU A 6 11.46 48.93 -16.38
CA LEU A 6 11.13 48.24 -17.63
C LEU A 6 10.16 49.02 -18.52
N SER A 7 9.17 49.71 -17.94
CA SER A 7 8.27 50.61 -18.68
C SER A 7 9.01 51.80 -19.31
N PHE A 8 10.09 52.28 -18.67
CA PHE A 8 10.94 53.35 -19.19
C PHE A 8 11.79 52.90 -20.41
N ILE A 9 12.23 51.65 -20.45
CA ILE A 9 13.00 51.10 -21.58
C ILE A 9 12.08 50.78 -22.77
N HIS A 10 10.91 50.19 -22.52
CA HIS A 10 9.93 49.85 -23.55
C HIS A 10 9.46 51.07 -24.35
N ASN A 11 9.13 52.17 -23.66
CA ASN A 11 8.64 53.39 -24.31
C ASN A 11 9.72 54.20 -25.06
N ARG A 12 11.02 53.93 -24.83
CA ARG A 12 12.12 54.73 -25.42
C ARG A 12 12.85 54.03 -26.56
N PHE A 13 12.79 52.69 -26.64
CA PHE A 13 13.54 51.92 -27.63
C PHE A 13 12.70 51.15 -28.66
N LEU A 14 11.41 50.93 -28.42
CA LEU A 14 10.57 50.08 -29.29
C LEU A 14 9.45 50.85 -30.02
N GLY A 15 9.40 52.17 -29.89
CA GLY A 15 8.32 53.01 -30.44
C GLY A 15 8.27 53.16 -31.97
N SER A 16 9.10 52.46 -32.75
CA SER A 16 9.09 52.64 -34.21
C SER A 16 9.70 51.49 -35.01
N PHE A 17 9.32 50.23 -34.79
CA PHE A 17 9.61 49.17 -35.77
C PHE A 17 8.50 48.11 -35.81
N SER A 18 7.70 48.12 -36.86
CA SER A 18 6.80 47.02 -37.23
C SER A 18 7.61 45.98 -38.01
N SER A 19 8.00 44.89 -37.36
CA SER A 19 8.68 43.76 -38.02
C SER A 19 8.39 42.43 -37.31
N PRO A 20 8.29 41.28 -38.03
CA PRO A 20 7.98 39.95 -37.48
C PRO A 20 8.98 39.39 -36.45
N TRP A 21 10.05 40.13 -36.16
CA TRP A 21 11.07 39.75 -35.17
C TRP A 21 10.60 39.95 -33.72
N ILE A 22 9.60 40.81 -33.47
CA ILE A 22 9.10 41.08 -32.11
C ILE A 22 8.37 39.86 -31.53
N SER A 23 7.61 39.11 -32.33
CA SER A 23 6.93 37.90 -31.85
C SER A 23 7.90 36.75 -31.51
N HIS A 24 9.03 36.67 -32.20
CA HIS A 24 10.09 35.70 -31.90
C HIS A 24 10.87 36.09 -30.63
N LEU A 25 11.10 37.39 -30.41
CA LEU A 25 11.69 37.90 -29.17
C LEU A 25 10.72 37.81 -27.99
N GLU A 26 9.42 38.03 -28.16
CA GLU A 26 8.39 37.81 -27.13
C GLU A 26 8.27 36.33 -26.75
N TYR A 27 8.42 35.41 -27.71
CA TYR A 27 8.46 33.97 -27.42
C TYR A 27 9.70 33.60 -26.60
N ILE A 28 10.89 34.07 -26.99
CA ILE A 28 12.15 33.83 -26.27
C ILE A 28 12.14 34.53 -24.89
N TYR A 29 11.53 35.71 -24.77
CA TYR A 29 11.41 36.45 -23.51
C TYR A 29 10.40 35.80 -22.56
N ASN A 30 9.28 35.26 -23.08
CA ASN A 30 8.34 34.48 -22.28
C ASN A 30 8.94 33.14 -21.82
N ASP A 31 9.76 32.47 -22.65
CA ASP A 31 10.50 31.26 -22.24
C ASP A 31 11.60 31.58 -21.20
N LEU A 32 12.26 32.74 -21.31
CA LEU A 32 13.23 33.20 -20.33
C LEU A 32 12.57 33.62 -19.01
N ASP A 33 11.45 34.36 -19.03
CA ASP A 33 10.69 34.71 -17.83
C ASP A 33 10.07 33.46 -17.19
N TYR A 34 9.64 32.47 -17.98
CA TYR A 34 9.21 31.16 -17.47
C TYR A 34 10.38 30.41 -16.83
N MET A 35 11.57 30.40 -17.44
CA MET A 35 12.80 29.84 -16.88
C MET A 35 13.27 30.55 -15.62
N TYR A 36 13.16 31.89 -15.54
CA TYR A 36 13.50 32.65 -14.33
C TYR A 36 12.46 32.46 -13.22
N CYS A 37 11.17 32.36 -13.57
CA CYS A 37 10.12 31.98 -12.64
C CYS A 37 10.33 30.55 -12.15
N LEU A 38 10.76 29.63 -13.02
CA LEU A 38 11.13 28.24 -12.68
C LEU A 38 12.35 28.16 -11.78
N ILE A 39 13.43 28.89 -12.07
CA ILE A 39 14.65 28.90 -11.25
C ILE A 39 14.38 29.56 -9.90
N SER A 40 13.61 30.64 -9.86
CA SER A 40 13.21 31.27 -8.59
C SER A 40 12.26 30.37 -7.79
N THR A 41 11.31 29.69 -8.44
CA THR A 41 10.43 28.70 -7.81
C THR A 41 11.22 27.49 -7.32
N PHE A 42 12.21 27.02 -8.09
CA PHE A 42 13.15 25.96 -7.72
C PHE A 42 13.98 26.36 -6.49
N THR A 43 14.51 27.58 -6.46
CA THR A 43 15.33 28.10 -5.35
C THR A 43 14.47 28.31 -4.10
N VAL A 44 13.21 28.76 -4.27
CA VAL A 44 12.22 28.92 -3.20
C VAL A 44 11.73 27.57 -2.68
N LEU A 45 11.50 26.57 -3.52
CA LEU A 45 11.18 25.20 -3.11
C LEU A 45 12.36 24.52 -2.40
N LEU A 46 13.58 24.70 -2.90
CA LEU A 46 14.80 24.22 -2.23
C LEU A 46 14.91 24.82 -0.82
N SER A 47 14.64 26.12 -0.69
CA SER A 47 14.78 26.83 0.58
C SER A 47 13.58 26.69 1.52
N LEU A 48 12.36 26.42 1.02
CA LEU A 48 11.16 26.23 1.83
C LEU A 48 10.85 24.76 2.16
N ILE A 49 11.35 23.79 1.39
CA ILE A 49 11.11 22.37 1.65
C ILE A 49 12.37 21.70 2.20
N ILE A 50 13.52 21.86 1.57
CA ILE A 50 14.73 21.11 1.97
C ILE A 50 15.30 21.66 3.28
N ILE A 51 15.35 22.98 3.47
CA ILE A 51 15.91 23.58 4.69
C ILE A 51 15.01 23.30 5.92
N PRO A 52 13.67 23.43 5.86
CA PRO A 52 12.81 23.09 7.00
C PRO A 52 12.70 21.58 7.22
N CYS A 53 12.71 20.74 6.18
CA CYS A 53 12.76 19.28 6.35
C CYS A 53 14.10 18.82 6.95
N TYR A 54 15.22 19.46 6.58
CA TYR A 54 16.53 19.23 7.19
C TYR A 54 16.54 19.65 8.67
N ALA A 55 16.01 20.83 8.99
CA ALA A 55 15.87 21.31 10.37
C ALA A 55 14.92 20.43 11.19
N SER A 56 13.81 19.98 10.61
CA SER A 56 12.83 19.11 11.27
C SER A 56 13.35 17.69 11.45
N TYR A 57 14.08 17.12 10.48
CA TYR A 57 14.72 15.81 10.60
C TYR A 57 15.81 15.80 11.68
N SER A 58 16.63 16.85 11.75
CA SER A 58 17.66 17.00 12.79
C SER A 58 17.09 17.27 14.19
N LEU A 59 15.89 17.85 14.28
CA LEU A 59 15.15 18.03 15.53
C LEU A 59 14.35 16.78 15.97
N LEU A 60 13.81 15.99 15.03
CA LEU A 60 12.92 14.85 15.33
C LEU A 60 13.65 13.52 15.59
N PHE A 61 14.90 13.35 15.13
CA PHE A 61 15.60 12.06 15.18
C PHE A 61 16.91 12.04 16.00
N SER A 62 17.07 12.96 16.96
CA SER A 62 18.19 12.92 17.91
C SER A 62 17.78 12.41 19.29
N PRO A 63 17.99 11.12 19.59
CA PRO A 63 18.23 10.68 20.96
C PRO A 63 19.66 10.13 21.12
N ASN A 64 20.34 10.72 22.10
CA ASN A 64 21.64 10.35 22.71
C ASN A 64 22.90 10.30 21.83
N LYS A 65 23.82 11.21 22.18
CA LYS A 65 25.22 11.23 21.78
C LYS A 65 25.94 10.06 22.45
N ASN A 66 26.11 8.96 21.73
CA ASN A 66 27.36 8.18 21.62
C ASN A 66 27.08 6.99 20.70
N GLN A 67 27.93 6.81 19.67
CA GLN A 67 27.87 5.81 18.58
C GLN A 67 26.94 6.08 17.38
N LYS A 68 27.08 7.22 16.68
CA LYS A 68 26.56 7.35 15.30
C LYS A 68 27.37 8.34 14.45
N SER A 69 28.56 7.96 13.97
CA SER A 69 29.32 8.80 13.02
C SER A 69 29.38 8.27 11.58
N PHE A 70 29.09 6.99 11.33
CA PHE A 70 29.12 6.43 9.96
C PHE A 70 27.72 6.27 9.33
N ILE A 71 26.74 5.80 10.11
CA ILE A 71 25.35 5.56 9.65
C ILE A 71 24.61 6.87 9.32
N THR A 72 24.91 7.95 10.05
CA THR A 72 24.25 9.25 9.89
C THR A 72 24.67 9.95 8.59
N GLN A 73 25.94 9.78 8.17
CA GLN A 73 26.44 10.36 6.92
C GLN A 73 25.78 9.74 5.69
N ASN A 74 25.56 8.41 5.67
CA ASN A 74 24.89 7.74 4.55
C ASN A 74 23.41 8.14 4.41
N LYS A 75 22.70 8.37 5.52
CA LYS A 75 21.29 8.80 5.48
C LYS A 75 21.11 10.20 4.88
N THR A 76 22.01 11.13 5.21
CA THR A 76 21.96 12.50 4.67
C THR A 76 22.27 12.52 3.18
N SER A 77 23.26 11.76 2.72
CA SER A 77 23.57 11.64 1.28
C SER A 77 22.41 11.00 0.50
N LEU A 78 21.77 9.97 1.06
CA LEU A 78 20.61 9.32 0.43
C LEU A 78 19.41 10.27 0.34
N LEU A 79 19.18 11.08 1.37
CA LEU A 79 18.11 12.09 1.37
C LEU A 79 18.36 13.18 0.33
N VAL A 80 19.59 13.68 0.21
CA VAL A 80 19.95 14.67 -0.83
C VAL A 80 19.76 14.08 -2.23
N LEU A 81 20.23 12.86 -2.46
CA LEU A 81 20.05 12.15 -3.74
C LEU A 81 18.57 11.91 -4.07
N LEU A 82 17.76 11.52 -3.07
CA LEU A 82 16.31 11.37 -3.21
C LEU A 82 15.66 12.71 -3.60
N LEU A 83 15.97 13.81 -2.90
CA LEU A 83 15.41 15.12 -3.20
C LEU A 83 15.84 15.64 -4.58
N SER A 84 17.09 15.38 -4.99
CA SER A 84 17.58 15.69 -6.34
C SER A 84 16.88 14.85 -7.42
N TYR A 85 16.64 13.58 -7.16
CA TYR A 85 15.90 12.69 -8.07
C TYR A 85 14.45 13.11 -8.24
N ILE A 86 13.77 13.43 -7.14
CA ILE A 86 12.40 13.97 -7.17
C ILE A 86 12.39 15.24 -8.02
N SER A 87 13.35 16.14 -7.81
CA SER A 87 13.46 17.40 -8.55
C SER A 87 13.64 17.22 -10.06
N LEU A 88 14.45 16.24 -10.49
CA LEU A 88 14.67 15.93 -11.91
C LEU A 88 13.42 15.34 -12.57
N HIS A 89 12.69 14.44 -11.91
CA HIS A 89 11.50 13.81 -12.47
C HIS A 89 10.25 14.69 -12.47
N ILE A 90 10.24 15.82 -11.75
CA ILE A 90 9.19 16.83 -11.86
C ILE A 90 9.15 17.44 -13.26
N TYR A 91 10.29 17.49 -13.94
CA TYR A 91 10.45 18.13 -15.25
C TYR A 91 9.93 17.27 -16.42
N ASP A 92 9.84 15.95 -16.26
CA ASP A 92 9.65 14.99 -17.36
C ASP A 92 8.23 14.38 -17.44
N HIS A 93 7.32 14.73 -16.53
CA HIS A 93 6.01 14.07 -16.46
C HIS A 93 4.89 14.83 -17.20
N GLU A 94 4.27 14.15 -18.17
CA GLU A 94 3.04 14.59 -18.81
C GLU A 94 1.89 14.82 -17.80
N THR A 95 1.06 15.81 -18.09
CA THR A 95 0.01 16.33 -17.20
C THR A 95 -1.29 15.49 -17.16
N ASN A 96 -1.26 14.26 -17.68
CA ASN A 96 -2.45 13.42 -17.85
C ASN A 96 -2.90 12.74 -16.55
N HIS A 97 -4.21 12.73 -16.27
CA HIS A 97 -4.81 12.16 -15.05
C HIS A 97 -6.01 11.24 -15.38
N GLY A 98 -6.56 10.57 -14.38
CA GLY A 98 -7.72 9.67 -14.53
C GLY A 98 -7.36 8.21 -14.81
N ILE A 99 -8.29 7.47 -15.43
CA ILE A 99 -8.17 6.04 -15.69
C ILE A 99 -7.59 5.79 -17.08
N THR A 100 -6.64 4.86 -17.16
CA THR A 100 -6.11 4.33 -18.43
C THR A 100 -6.89 3.10 -18.86
N HIS A 101 -7.10 2.16 -17.94
CA HIS A 101 -7.83 0.92 -18.21
C HIS A 101 -8.79 0.61 -17.07
N LEU A 102 -10.02 0.25 -17.45
CA LEU A 102 -11.04 -0.32 -16.59
C LEU A 102 -11.43 -1.66 -17.21
N ILE A 103 -11.02 -2.75 -16.59
CA ILE A 103 -11.26 -4.12 -17.04
C ILE A 103 -12.20 -4.78 -16.03
N ALA A 104 -13.33 -5.27 -16.52
CA ALA A 104 -14.32 -5.96 -15.71
C ALA A 104 -14.43 -7.41 -16.13
N GLY A 105 -14.50 -8.30 -15.16
CA GLY A 105 -14.79 -9.70 -15.38
C GLY A 105 -16.17 -9.94 -15.98
N SER A 106 -16.36 -11.13 -16.54
CA SER A 106 -17.56 -11.49 -17.30
C SER A 106 -18.82 -11.76 -16.46
N ASP A 107 -18.72 -11.94 -15.14
CA ASP A 107 -19.91 -12.16 -14.29
C ASP A 107 -20.80 -10.90 -14.30
N PRO A 108 -22.11 -11.00 -14.62
CA PRO A 108 -23.04 -9.89 -14.58
C PRO A 108 -23.07 -9.12 -13.25
N LYS A 109 -22.74 -9.77 -12.13
CA LYS A 109 -22.62 -9.11 -10.82
C LYS A 109 -21.45 -8.12 -10.75
N ILE A 110 -20.36 -8.33 -11.50
CA ILE A 110 -19.27 -7.35 -11.59
C ILE A 110 -19.75 -6.08 -12.28
N GLN A 111 -20.61 -6.21 -13.30
CA GLN A 111 -21.24 -5.06 -13.94
C GLN A 111 -22.14 -4.28 -12.96
N GLN A 112 -22.89 -4.98 -12.10
CA GLN A 112 -23.68 -4.35 -11.05
C GLN A 112 -22.79 -3.60 -10.03
N LEU A 113 -21.62 -4.15 -9.67
CA LEU A 113 -20.65 -3.43 -8.83
C LEU A 113 -20.22 -2.12 -9.50
N LEU A 114 -19.84 -2.16 -10.78
CA LEU A 114 -19.44 -0.96 -11.53
C LEU A 114 -20.52 0.13 -11.60
N GLU A 115 -21.78 -0.27 -11.68
CA GLU A 115 -22.92 0.66 -11.65
C GLU A 115 -23.09 1.32 -10.29
N LYS A 116 -22.82 0.57 -9.21
CA LYS A 116 -22.91 1.03 -7.82
C LYS A 116 -21.65 1.72 -7.31
N THR A 117 -20.56 1.72 -8.07
CA THR A 117 -19.28 2.36 -7.72
C THR A 117 -18.89 3.41 -8.78
N PRO A 118 -19.67 4.49 -8.96
CA PRO A 118 -19.51 5.44 -10.06
C PRO A 118 -18.18 6.18 -10.06
N ILE A 119 -17.51 6.30 -8.91
CA ILE A 119 -16.18 6.91 -8.79
C ILE A 119 -15.12 6.18 -9.65
N LEU A 120 -15.33 4.91 -9.98
CA LEU A 120 -14.49 4.12 -10.89
C LEU A 120 -14.59 4.52 -12.36
N ARG A 121 -15.39 5.54 -12.70
CA ARG A 121 -15.47 6.07 -14.08
C ARG A 121 -14.54 7.27 -14.32
N ARG A 122 -14.04 7.92 -13.27
CA ARG A 122 -13.25 9.17 -13.39
C ARG A 122 -11.75 9.01 -13.11
N GLY A 123 -11.37 8.15 -12.17
CA GLY A 123 -10.00 8.10 -11.66
C GLY A 123 -9.59 9.31 -10.81
N PRO A 124 -8.36 9.28 -10.28
CA PRO A 124 -7.81 10.36 -9.47
C PRO A 124 -7.52 11.60 -10.32
N LYS A 125 -7.78 12.77 -9.74
CA LYS A 125 -7.47 14.07 -10.34
C LYS A 125 -6.73 14.96 -9.32
N PRO A 126 -5.44 14.68 -9.06
CA PRO A 126 -4.66 15.48 -8.11
C PRO A 126 -4.47 16.92 -8.62
N PRO A 127 -4.27 17.88 -7.70
CA PRO A 127 -3.82 19.22 -8.05
C PRO A 127 -2.55 19.20 -8.89
N ILE A 128 -2.34 20.22 -9.71
CA ILE A 128 -1.23 20.24 -10.69
C ILE A 128 0.15 20.06 -10.03
N TRP A 129 0.35 20.63 -8.84
CA TRP A 129 1.58 20.51 -8.04
C TRP A 129 1.78 19.14 -7.39
N PHE A 130 0.74 18.29 -7.34
CA PHE A 130 0.81 16.91 -6.84
C PHE A 130 0.71 15.87 -7.96
N ARG A 131 0.89 16.24 -9.23
CA ARG A 131 0.89 15.27 -10.34
C ARG A 131 2.17 14.44 -10.43
N ASN A 132 3.28 14.94 -9.89
CA ASN A 132 4.49 14.12 -9.81
C ASN A 132 4.30 13.01 -8.76
N PRO A 133 4.51 11.74 -9.10
CA PRO A 133 4.23 10.62 -8.21
C PRO A 133 5.06 10.63 -6.93
N ASN A 134 6.30 11.12 -6.98
CA ASN A 134 7.13 11.22 -5.78
C ASN A 134 6.70 12.38 -4.88
N ILE A 135 6.24 13.51 -5.45
CA ILE A 135 5.71 14.62 -4.64
C ILE A 135 4.45 14.19 -3.88
N GLN A 136 3.59 13.34 -4.46
CA GLN A 136 2.37 12.87 -3.77
C GLN A 136 2.65 12.25 -2.39
N PHE A 137 3.84 11.66 -2.19
CA PHE A 137 4.23 11.15 -0.88
C PHE A 137 4.39 12.24 0.18
N ILE A 138 4.75 13.48 -0.18
CA ILE A 138 5.00 14.55 0.81
C ILE A 138 3.75 14.89 1.64
N PRO A 139 2.64 15.36 1.05
CA PRO A 139 1.44 15.67 1.84
C PRO A 139 0.90 14.41 2.52
N TRP A 140 0.98 13.25 1.85
CA TRP A 140 0.56 11.97 2.40
C TRP A 140 1.35 11.60 3.66
N MET A 141 2.69 11.68 3.63
CA MET A 141 3.56 11.47 4.79
C MET A 141 3.29 12.48 5.91
N ILE A 142 3.04 13.75 5.60
CA ILE A 142 2.70 14.77 6.60
C ILE A 142 1.41 14.42 7.32
N GLN A 143 0.35 14.08 6.58
CA GLN A 143 -0.91 13.65 7.18
C GLN A 143 -0.71 12.40 8.03
N ASN A 144 0.07 11.44 7.54
CA ASN A 144 0.31 10.20 8.26
C ASN A 144 1.03 10.45 9.58
N GLU A 145 2.00 11.35 9.61
CA GLU A 145 2.66 11.77 10.86
C GLU A 145 1.66 12.45 11.82
N ILE A 146 0.77 13.30 11.30
CA ILE A 146 -0.30 13.93 12.11
C ILE A 146 -1.22 12.85 12.69
N HIS A 147 -1.70 11.93 11.86
CA HIS A 147 -2.58 10.85 12.26
C HIS A 147 -1.91 9.85 13.21
N ALA A 148 -0.62 9.56 13.05
CA ALA A 148 0.13 8.68 13.94
C ALA A 148 0.27 9.30 15.34
N ARG A 149 0.45 10.63 15.42
CA ARG A 149 0.51 11.36 16.70
C ARG A 149 -0.85 11.47 17.39
N GLN A 150 -1.91 11.69 16.61
CA GLN A 150 -3.28 11.74 17.13
C GLN A 150 -3.77 10.34 17.52
N GLY A 151 -3.34 9.33 16.77
CA GLY A 151 -3.79 7.95 16.88
C GLY A 151 -5.20 7.74 16.32
N ILE A 152 -5.47 6.51 15.88
CA ILE A 152 -6.82 5.95 15.86
C ILE A 152 -6.92 5.03 17.06
N GLN A 153 -7.93 5.16 17.92
CA GLN A 153 -8.11 4.23 19.04
C GLN A 153 -8.45 2.83 18.51
N TYR A 154 -7.69 1.82 18.91
CA TYR A 154 -7.93 0.42 18.55
C TYR A 154 -7.74 -0.48 19.77
N GLN A 155 -8.32 -1.67 19.72
CA GLN A 155 -8.05 -2.73 20.68
C GLN A 155 -7.12 -3.75 20.04
N ARG A 156 -5.96 -3.98 20.67
CA ARG A 156 -5.04 -5.02 20.24
C ARG A 156 -5.44 -6.36 20.86
N HIS A 157 -5.69 -7.34 19.99
CA HIS A 157 -5.89 -8.74 20.37
C HIS A 157 -4.67 -9.55 19.97
N GLU A 158 -4.11 -10.31 20.91
CA GLU A 158 -3.02 -11.23 20.62
C GLU A 158 -3.59 -12.60 20.25
N LEU A 159 -3.19 -13.13 19.10
CA LEU A 159 -3.54 -14.47 18.66
C LEU A 159 -2.27 -15.31 18.58
N VAL A 160 -2.26 -16.40 19.34
CA VAL A 160 -1.22 -17.42 19.24
C VAL A 160 -1.50 -18.25 18.00
N VAL A 161 -0.51 -18.31 17.10
CA VAL A 161 -0.57 -19.11 15.87
C VAL A 161 0.48 -20.20 15.91
N THR A 162 0.17 -21.28 15.21
CA THR A 162 1.07 -22.43 15.01
C THR A 162 1.36 -22.60 13.53
N ASP A 163 2.52 -23.17 13.20
CA ASP A 163 2.91 -23.49 11.83
C ASP A 163 3.85 -24.70 11.87
N CYS A 164 4.16 -25.26 10.71
CA CYS A 164 5.12 -26.34 10.59
C CYS A 164 6.53 -25.82 10.27
N ILE A 165 7.54 -26.65 10.51
CA ILE A 165 8.95 -26.29 10.25
C ILE A 165 9.17 -26.12 8.73
N ASP A 166 8.85 -27.14 7.94
CA ASP A 166 9.03 -27.15 6.49
C ASP A 166 7.68 -27.24 5.78
N LYS A 167 7.26 -26.10 5.23
CA LYS A 167 6.00 -25.91 4.52
C LYS A 167 6.02 -26.50 3.09
N SER A 168 7.18 -26.93 2.59
CA SER A 168 7.27 -27.63 1.30
C SER A 168 6.80 -29.08 1.39
N ILE A 169 6.68 -29.62 2.60
CA ILE A 169 6.20 -30.98 2.84
C ILE A 169 4.66 -30.94 2.88
N PRO A 170 3.96 -31.66 1.98
CA PRO A 170 2.51 -31.75 2.02
C PRO A 170 2.01 -32.30 3.36
N ASN A 171 1.00 -31.65 3.93
CA ASN A 171 0.41 -32.02 5.22
C ASN A 171 1.44 -32.05 6.38
N CYS A 172 2.42 -31.15 6.35
CA CYS A 172 3.33 -30.94 7.47
C CYS A 172 2.54 -30.69 8.77
N GLU A 173 2.97 -31.33 9.86
CA GLU A 173 2.36 -31.14 11.18
C GLU A 173 2.92 -29.88 11.84
N ALA A 174 2.07 -29.22 12.63
CA ALA A 174 2.49 -28.05 13.40
C ALA A 174 3.54 -28.43 14.44
N ASP A 175 4.54 -27.56 14.63
CA ASP A 175 5.60 -27.74 15.61
C ASP A 175 5.59 -26.61 16.64
N ASP A 176 5.79 -26.94 17.91
CA ASP A 176 5.81 -25.97 19.00
C ASP A 176 6.93 -24.93 18.84
N ILE A 177 8.05 -25.25 18.17
CA ILE A 177 9.11 -24.27 17.89
C ILE A 177 8.64 -23.16 16.95
N MET A 178 7.61 -23.42 16.15
CA MET A 178 7.02 -22.48 15.20
C MET A 178 5.78 -21.79 15.77
N LYS A 179 5.53 -21.92 17.08
CA LYS A 179 4.45 -21.20 17.76
C LYS A 179 4.84 -19.74 17.98
N ASP A 180 4.01 -18.82 17.50
CA ASP A 180 4.25 -17.38 17.65
C ASP A 180 2.98 -16.61 18.00
N THR A 181 3.10 -15.29 18.11
CA THR A 181 1.99 -14.38 18.33
C THR A 181 1.90 -13.40 17.17
N ILE A 182 0.72 -13.34 16.57
CA ILE A 182 0.31 -12.26 15.68
C ILE A 182 -0.65 -11.35 16.44
N THR A 183 -0.75 -10.09 16.01
CA THR A 183 -1.64 -9.13 16.68
C THR A 183 -2.69 -8.61 15.72
N LEU A 184 -3.92 -8.52 16.22
CA LEU A 184 -5.08 -8.02 15.51
C LEU A 184 -5.44 -6.68 16.12
N ASP A 185 -5.21 -5.60 15.38
CA ASP A 185 -5.59 -4.26 15.82
C ASP A 185 -7.00 -3.96 15.31
N VAL A 186 -7.98 -3.96 16.22
CA VAL A 186 -9.41 -3.88 15.92
C VAL A 186 -9.92 -2.46 16.09
N PHE A 187 -10.57 -1.94 15.05
CA PHE A 187 -11.08 -0.58 14.99
C PHE A 187 -12.51 -0.47 14.41
N PRO A 188 -13.45 0.17 15.12
CA PRO A 188 -13.31 0.54 16.53
C PRO A 188 -13.16 -0.72 17.40
N PRO A 189 -12.65 -0.61 18.64
CA PRO A 189 -12.68 -1.67 19.63
C PRO A 189 -14.01 -2.43 19.66
N LEU A 190 -13.97 -3.72 19.99
CA LEU A 190 -15.20 -4.45 20.26
C LEU A 190 -15.74 -3.89 21.59
N GLU A 191 -16.96 -3.34 21.58
CA GLU A 191 -17.60 -2.82 22.79
C GLU A 191 -17.63 -3.93 23.86
N ASP A 192 -17.19 -3.59 25.08
CA ASP A 192 -17.55 -4.36 26.26
C ASP A 192 -19.00 -4.00 26.61
N GLU A 193 -19.83 -5.00 26.92
CA GLU A 193 -21.27 -4.82 27.22
C GLU A 193 -21.56 -3.90 28.43
N ASN A 194 -20.53 -3.34 29.08
CA ASN A 194 -20.60 -2.55 30.31
C ASN A 194 -19.98 -1.14 30.21
N ASP A 195 -19.60 -0.66 29.02
CA ASP A 195 -18.99 0.67 28.86
C ASP A 195 -20.01 1.69 28.34
N ASP A 196 -20.57 2.51 29.24
CA ASP A 196 -21.54 3.57 28.95
C ASP A 196 -20.90 4.82 28.28
N ASP A 197 -19.57 4.86 28.15
CA ASP A 197 -18.85 5.94 27.47
C ASP A 197 -18.77 5.67 25.96
N HIS A 198 -19.82 6.06 25.23
CA HIS A 198 -19.86 6.01 23.77
C HIS A 198 -18.86 7.01 23.13
N TYR A 199 -17.59 6.61 23.06
CA TYR A 199 -16.53 7.39 22.40
C TYR A 199 -16.73 7.52 20.88
N PHE A 200 -17.43 6.56 20.26
CA PHE A 200 -17.67 6.51 18.82
C PHE A 200 -19.08 7.01 18.45
N SER A 201 -19.18 7.81 17.39
CA SER A 201 -20.47 8.35 16.90
C SER A 201 -21.33 7.35 16.14
N ILE A 202 -20.76 6.22 15.72
CA ILE A 202 -21.43 5.13 15.02
C ILE A 202 -21.36 3.90 15.93
N ASN A 203 -22.50 3.23 16.15
CA ASN A 203 -22.57 1.96 16.87
C ASN A 203 -22.04 0.82 15.98
N PHE A 204 -21.09 0.03 16.48
CA PHE A 204 -20.54 -1.13 15.78
C PHE A 204 -20.90 -2.43 16.52
N PRO A 205 -22.09 -3.00 16.33
CA PRO A 205 -22.39 -4.32 16.90
C PRO A 205 -21.45 -5.41 16.37
N LYS A 206 -21.46 -6.59 17.01
CA LYS A 206 -20.70 -7.76 16.53
C LYS A 206 -21.14 -8.25 15.13
N SER A 207 -22.29 -7.82 14.63
CA SER A 207 -22.78 -8.10 13.27
C SER A 207 -22.29 -7.11 12.20
N THR A 208 -21.52 -6.08 12.58
CA THR A 208 -21.01 -5.09 11.62
C THR A 208 -20.03 -5.74 10.64
N PRO A 209 -20.16 -5.51 9.31
CA PRO A 209 -19.21 -5.98 8.32
C PRO A 209 -17.76 -5.65 8.67
N VAL A 210 -16.87 -6.64 8.49
CA VAL A 210 -15.47 -6.53 8.86
C VAL A 210 -14.57 -6.53 7.63
N VAL A 211 -13.56 -5.67 7.61
CA VAL A 211 -12.46 -5.69 6.64
C VAL A 211 -11.18 -6.17 7.36
N LEU A 212 -10.64 -7.31 6.93
CA LEU A 212 -9.33 -7.79 7.36
C LEU A 212 -8.26 -7.16 6.48
N PHE A 213 -7.36 -6.38 7.08
CA PHE A 213 -6.26 -5.72 6.37
C PHE A 213 -4.96 -6.51 6.51
N ALA A 214 -4.41 -6.94 5.37
CA ALA A 214 -3.05 -7.44 5.22
C ALA A 214 -2.11 -6.26 4.84
N PRO A 215 -1.24 -5.82 5.77
CA PRO A 215 -0.47 -4.60 5.58
C PRO A 215 0.70 -4.74 4.58
N GLY A 216 1.21 -3.59 4.13
CA GLY A 216 2.46 -3.46 3.38
C GLY A 216 3.72 -3.84 4.19
N LEU A 217 4.92 -3.67 3.61
CA LEU A 217 6.18 -4.25 4.14
C LEU A 217 6.47 -3.88 5.59
N ARG A 218 6.23 -2.63 5.98
CA ARG A 218 6.52 -2.10 7.33
C ARG A 218 5.34 -1.30 7.89
N CYS A 219 4.14 -1.54 7.37
CA CYS A 219 2.95 -0.77 7.73
C CYS A 219 2.24 -1.44 8.90
N HIS A 220 1.87 -0.68 9.92
CA HIS A 220 1.01 -1.18 11.01
C HIS A 220 -0.26 -0.33 11.12
N SER A 221 -1.14 -0.68 12.06
CA SER A 221 -2.44 -0.01 12.27
C SER A 221 -2.39 1.51 12.44
N GLN A 222 -1.25 2.06 12.86
CA GLN A 222 -1.05 3.49 13.08
C GLN A 222 -0.17 4.13 12.00
N ASP A 223 0.21 3.40 10.94
CA ASP A 223 1.16 3.87 9.93
C ASP A 223 0.62 3.92 8.49
N LEU A 224 1.28 4.81 7.74
CA LEU A 224 1.30 5.19 6.32
C LEU A 224 0.08 4.88 5.42
N PRO A 225 -0.31 3.65 5.06
CA PRO A 225 -1.44 3.44 4.14
C PRO A 225 -2.75 3.10 4.83
N SER A 226 -2.68 2.48 6.01
CA SER A 226 -3.85 1.85 6.61
C SER A 226 -4.76 2.90 7.25
N ASN A 227 -4.20 4.00 7.74
CA ASN A 227 -4.94 4.99 8.52
C ASN A 227 -6.05 5.70 7.70
N SER A 228 -5.75 6.15 6.48
CA SER A 228 -6.73 6.85 5.63
C SER A 228 -7.83 5.91 5.12
N ILE A 229 -7.47 4.71 4.66
CA ILE A 229 -8.47 3.71 4.24
C ILE A 229 -9.33 3.24 5.41
N ILE A 230 -8.75 3.03 6.59
CA ILE A 230 -9.48 2.67 7.82
C ILE A 230 -10.52 3.75 8.15
N ARG A 231 -10.15 5.03 8.08
CA ARG A 231 -11.09 6.16 8.27
C ARG A 231 -12.19 6.17 7.21
N ALA A 232 -11.83 5.93 5.95
CA ALA A 232 -12.79 5.93 4.84
C ALA A 232 -13.85 4.82 5.01
N VAL A 233 -13.44 3.58 5.31
CA VAL A 233 -14.38 2.46 5.49
C VAL A 233 -15.15 2.57 6.81
N TYR A 234 -14.57 3.17 7.85
CA TYR A 234 -15.29 3.52 9.08
C TYR A 234 -16.44 4.47 8.81
N GLY A 235 -16.22 5.51 8.01
CA GLY A 235 -17.28 6.43 7.57
C GLY A 235 -18.38 5.75 6.74
N LYS A 236 -18.18 4.51 6.28
CA LYS A 236 -19.17 3.66 5.61
C LYS A 236 -19.75 2.56 6.52
N GLY A 237 -19.41 2.55 7.81
CA GLY A 237 -19.93 1.58 8.78
C GLY A 237 -19.23 0.22 8.76
N PHE A 238 -17.95 0.15 8.36
CA PHE A 238 -17.15 -1.09 8.41
C PHE A 238 -16.19 -1.09 9.59
N ARG A 239 -16.09 -2.23 10.28
CA ARG A 239 -15.05 -2.47 11.27
C ARG A 239 -13.78 -2.93 10.54
N SER A 240 -12.65 -2.36 10.93
CA SER A 240 -11.33 -2.73 10.41
C SER A 240 -10.59 -3.61 11.40
N ILE A 241 -9.95 -4.67 10.92
CA ILE A 241 -9.01 -5.48 11.71
C ILE A 241 -7.70 -5.53 10.94
N VAL A 242 -6.66 -4.87 11.46
CA VAL A 242 -5.32 -4.92 10.87
C VAL A 242 -4.59 -6.14 11.39
N VAL A 243 -4.23 -7.05 10.48
CA VAL A 243 -3.57 -8.32 10.78
C VAL A 243 -2.06 -8.10 10.74
N ASN A 244 -1.48 -7.73 11.88
CA ASN A 244 -0.03 -7.63 12.01
C ASN A 244 0.55 -9.04 12.11
N ARG A 245 1.15 -9.50 11.01
CA ARG A 245 1.88 -10.77 10.89
C ARG A 245 3.05 -10.88 11.89
N ARG A 246 3.63 -12.08 11.98
CA ARG A 246 4.76 -12.38 12.89
C ARG A 246 5.89 -11.36 12.71
N GLY A 247 6.37 -10.80 13.82
CA GLY A 247 7.46 -9.82 13.84
C GLY A 247 7.11 -8.45 13.24
N HIS A 248 5.85 -8.21 12.86
CA HIS A 248 5.43 -6.94 12.26
C HIS A 248 5.15 -5.86 13.30
N THR A 249 4.60 -6.26 14.46
CA THR A 249 4.20 -5.34 15.53
C THR A 249 5.42 -4.58 16.08
N PRO A 250 5.44 -3.23 16.01
CA PRO A 250 6.54 -2.45 16.54
C PRO A 250 6.81 -2.75 18.01
N GLY A 251 8.08 -2.99 18.34
CA GLY A 251 8.52 -3.26 19.72
C GLY A 251 8.28 -4.68 20.23
N GLN A 252 7.64 -5.55 19.44
CA GLN A 252 7.39 -6.94 19.80
C GLN A 252 8.32 -7.87 19.01
N LYS A 253 9.18 -8.59 19.72
CA LYS A 253 10.07 -9.60 19.12
C LYS A 253 9.29 -10.88 18.76
N LEU A 254 9.81 -11.59 17.77
CA LEU A 254 9.37 -12.94 17.42
C LEU A 254 9.55 -13.91 18.59
N LYS A 255 8.61 -14.86 18.72
CA LYS A 255 8.73 -16.00 19.64
C LYS A 255 9.17 -17.28 18.92
N SER A 256 9.10 -17.30 17.59
CA SER A 256 9.56 -18.38 16.72
C SER A 256 10.48 -17.85 15.61
N PRO A 257 11.36 -18.68 15.01
CA PRO A 257 12.19 -18.27 13.88
C PRO A 257 11.41 -18.24 12.55
N ARG A 258 10.18 -17.71 12.54
CA ARG A 258 9.29 -17.64 11.38
C ARG A 258 9.08 -16.20 10.94
N VAL A 259 9.54 -15.87 9.73
CA VAL A 259 9.38 -14.54 9.11
C VAL A 259 8.96 -14.70 7.66
N ASN A 260 7.86 -14.06 7.27
CA ASN A 260 7.46 -13.92 5.88
C ASN A 260 6.99 -12.49 5.59
N ILE A 261 7.78 -11.76 4.79
CA ILE A 261 7.53 -10.33 4.49
C ILE A 261 6.42 -10.10 3.46
N PHE A 262 5.83 -11.16 2.90
CA PHE A 262 4.62 -11.12 2.06
C PHE A 262 3.37 -11.63 2.79
N GLY A 263 3.53 -12.17 3.99
CA GLY A 263 2.45 -12.72 4.81
C GLY A 263 2.30 -14.22 4.63
N ASP A 264 1.68 -14.86 5.61
CA ASP A 264 1.54 -16.32 5.67
C ASP A 264 0.05 -16.70 5.56
N VAL A 265 -0.26 -17.58 4.60
CA VAL A 265 -1.64 -18.01 4.32
C VAL A 265 -2.21 -18.84 5.47
N ASP A 266 -1.38 -19.62 6.15
CA ASP A 266 -1.81 -20.50 7.24
C ASP A 266 -2.01 -19.71 8.54
N ASP A 267 -1.22 -18.66 8.77
CA ASP A 267 -1.51 -17.67 9.81
C ASP A 267 -2.83 -16.94 9.52
N LEU A 268 -3.04 -16.49 8.28
CA LEU A 268 -4.27 -15.79 7.90
C LEU A 268 -5.51 -16.69 8.00
N GLU A 269 -5.38 -17.99 7.75
CA GLU A 269 -6.45 -18.97 7.98
C GLU A 269 -6.83 -19.08 9.46
N GLN A 270 -5.83 -19.14 10.35
CA GLN A 270 -6.06 -19.12 11.80
C GLN A 270 -6.73 -17.81 12.26
N VAL A 271 -6.31 -16.66 11.70
CA VAL A 271 -6.96 -15.37 11.94
C VAL A 271 -8.41 -15.38 11.52
N TYR A 272 -8.70 -15.86 10.29
CA TYR A 272 -10.07 -15.91 9.78
C TYR A 272 -10.98 -16.69 10.73
N TRP A 273 -10.57 -17.89 11.13
CA TRP A 273 -11.37 -18.72 12.03
C TRP A 273 -11.49 -18.13 13.42
N HIS A 274 -10.44 -17.50 13.95
CA HIS A 274 -10.51 -16.80 15.22
C HIS A 274 -11.53 -15.66 15.16
N VAL A 275 -11.43 -14.78 14.16
CA VAL A 275 -12.35 -13.65 13.97
C VAL A 275 -13.78 -14.16 13.79
N LYS A 276 -14.01 -15.10 12.86
CA LYS A 276 -15.32 -15.65 12.53
C LYS A 276 -16.02 -16.31 13.72
N ASN A 277 -15.27 -17.05 14.54
CA ASN A 277 -15.84 -17.88 15.60
C ASN A 277 -15.85 -17.22 16.98
N LYS A 278 -15.00 -16.22 17.23
CA LYS A 278 -14.80 -15.64 18.57
C LYS A 278 -15.09 -14.15 18.66
N MET A 279 -14.95 -13.40 17.56
CA MET A 279 -15.00 -11.93 17.62
C MET A 279 -16.30 -11.33 17.06
N ILE A 280 -16.94 -11.99 16.10
CA ILE A 280 -18.11 -11.46 15.38
C ILE A 280 -19.32 -12.40 15.44
N SER A 281 -20.50 -11.87 15.13
CA SER A 281 -21.73 -12.65 15.05
C SER A 281 -21.72 -13.63 13.86
N PRO A 282 -22.45 -14.76 13.92
CA PRO A 282 -22.67 -15.61 12.76
C PRO A 282 -23.19 -14.80 11.56
N ASN A 283 -22.84 -15.22 10.34
CA ASN A 283 -23.23 -14.56 9.08
C ASN A 283 -22.72 -13.12 8.87
N THR A 284 -21.89 -12.59 9.77
CA THR A 284 -21.24 -11.29 9.54
C THR A 284 -20.36 -11.35 8.28
N PRO A 285 -20.53 -10.39 7.34
CA PRO A 285 -19.70 -10.29 6.14
C PRO A 285 -18.25 -9.99 6.48
N ILE A 286 -17.31 -10.68 5.81
CA ILE A 286 -15.87 -10.45 5.95
C ILE A 286 -15.30 -10.09 4.58
N PHE A 287 -14.52 -9.02 4.54
CA PHE A 287 -13.78 -8.55 3.38
C PHE A 287 -12.28 -8.74 3.63
N LEU A 288 -11.52 -8.91 2.56
CA LEU A 288 -10.07 -9.05 2.63
C LEU A 288 -9.38 -7.95 1.84
N HIS A 289 -8.42 -7.26 2.44
CA HIS A 289 -7.76 -6.11 1.83
C HIS A 289 -6.25 -6.27 1.90
N GLY A 290 -5.58 -6.26 0.76
CA GLY A 290 -4.11 -6.28 0.67
C GLY A 290 -3.57 -4.95 0.18
N ILE A 291 -2.52 -4.46 0.85
CA ILE A 291 -1.82 -3.23 0.46
C ILE A 291 -0.38 -3.56 0.09
N SER A 292 0.06 -3.18 -1.13
CA SER A 292 1.44 -3.39 -1.58
C SER A 292 1.88 -4.84 -1.34
N SER A 293 2.91 -5.12 -0.53
CA SER A 293 3.33 -6.49 -0.20
C SER A 293 2.24 -7.39 0.38
N GLY A 294 1.25 -6.81 1.10
CA GLY A 294 0.14 -7.57 1.68
C GLY A 294 -0.81 -8.14 0.63
N THR A 295 -0.76 -7.67 -0.61
CA THR A 295 -1.54 -8.25 -1.71
C THR A 295 -1.12 -9.68 -2.03
N ALA A 296 0.15 -10.05 -1.82
CA ALA A 296 0.65 -11.38 -2.12
C ALA A 296 -0.04 -12.45 -1.27
N VAL A 297 -0.16 -12.25 0.05
CA VAL A 297 -0.91 -13.18 0.90
C VAL A 297 -2.41 -13.18 0.57
N VAL A 298 -3.00 -12.03 0.22
CA VAL A 298 -4.42 -11.95 -0.16
C VAL A 298 -4.72 -12.80 -1.39
N VAL A 299 -3.98 -12.61 -2.49
CA VAL A 299 -4.20 -13.36 -3.73
C VAL A 299 -3.89 -14.84 -3.54
N SER A 300 -2.79 -15.17 -2.86
CA SER A 300 -2.41 -16.58 -2.59
C SER A 300 -3.45 -17.29 -1.72
N ALA A 301 -3.96 -16.62 -0.69
CA ALA A 301 -4.95 -17.18 0.21
C ALA A 301 -6.30 -17.37 -0.48
N LEU A 302 -6.80 -16.37 -1.21
CA LEU A 302 -8.05 -16.50 -1.98
C LEU A 302 -7.95 -17.62 -3.01
N SER A 303 -6.85 -17.71 -3.76
CA SER A 303 -6.63 -18.78 -4.72
C SER A 303 -6.68 -20.16 -4.05
N LYS A 304 -5.94 -20.34 -2.94
CA LYS A 304 -5.88 -21.59 -2.18
C LYS A 304 -7.26 -21.98 -1.61
N TRP A 305 -7.99 -21.03 -1.03
CA TRP A 305 -9.26 -21.29 -0.36
C TRP A 305 -10.42 -21.47 -1.34
N ASP A 306 -10.47 -20.69 -2.41
CA ASP A 306 -11.50 -20.85 -3.44
C ASP A 306 -11.29 -22.14 -4.23
N LYS A 307 -10.04 -22.50 -4.54
CA LYS A 307 -9.70 -23.82 -5.10
C LYS A 307 -10.12 -24.94 -4.16
N ARG A 308 -9.86 -24.81 -2.85
CA ARG A 308 -10.28 -25.80 -1.84
C ARG A 308 -11.79 -25.92 -1.77
N ALA A 309 -12.53 -24.80 -1.77
CA ALA A 309 -13.99 -24.81 -1.79
C ALA A 309 -14.56 -25.47 -3.05
N LEU A 310 -13.88 -25.30 -4.20
CA LEU A 310 -14.25 -25.93 -5.46
C LEU A 310 -13.99 -27.45 -5.48
N LEU A 311 -12.82 -27.88 -5.01
CA LEU A 311 -12.36 -29.28 -5.12
C LEU A 311 -12.74 -30.15 -3.90
N GLU A 312 -12.89 -29.55 -2.73
CA GLU A 312 -13.19 -30.20 -1.45
C GLU A 312 -14.39 -29.51 -0.75
N PRO A 313 -15.62 -29.54 -1.33
CA PRO A 313 -16.76 -28.75 -0.84
C PRO A 313 -17.22 -29.09 0.59
N HIS A 314 -16.82 -30.26 1.11
CA HIS A 314 -17.11 -30.68 2.50
C HIS A 314 -16.10 -30.15 3.52
N ARG A 315 -14.96 -29.62 3.06
CA ARG A 315 -13.93 -29.07 3.93
C ARG A 315 -14.17 -27.57 4.12
N PRO A 316 -14.36 -27.09 5.37
CA PRO A 316 -14.48 -25.67 5.64
C PRO A 316 -13.30 -24.89 5.07
N SER A 317 -13.62 -23.80 4.39
CA SER A 317 -12.63 -22.90 3.80
C SER A 317 -13.02 -21.47 4.14
N PRO A 318 -12.06 -20.58 4.43
CA PRO A 318 -12.34 -19.15 4.54
C PRO A 318 -13.06 -18.61 3.32
N GLN A 319 -14.12 -17.84 3.56
CA GLN A 319 -14.93 -17.22 2.52
C GLN A 319 -15.10 -15.73 2.81
N PHE A 320 -14.98 -14.92 1.76
CA PHE A 320 -15.06 -13.47 1.82
C PHE A 320 -16.14 -12.95 0.88
N THR A 321 -16.78 -11.86 1.26
CA THR A 321 -17.80 -11.20 0.43
C THR A 321 -17.18 -10.57 -0.81
N ALA A 322 -16.04 -9.90 -0.63
CA ALA A 322 -15.19 -9.39 -1.69
C ALA A 322 -13.78 -9.11 -1.14
N ALA A 323 -12.84 -8.87 -2.03
CA ALA A 323 -11.48 -8.50 -1.68
C ALA A 323 -10.94 -7.34 -2.51
N VAL A 324 -9.88 -6.70 -2.01
CA VAL A 324 -9.17 -5.60 -2.67
C VAL A 324 -7.68 -5.87 -2.64
N THR A 325 -7.01 -5.59 -3.75
CA THR A 325 -5.54 -5.56 -3.83
C THR A 325 -5.09 -4.21 -4.38
N ALA A 326 -4.55 -3.37 -3.49
CA ALA A 326 -4.02 -2.05 -3.84
C ALA A 326 -2.52 -2.14 -4.14
N THR A 327 -2.15 -1.74 -5.36
CA THR A 327 -0.78 -1.75 -5.92
C THR A 327 -0.05 -3.07 -5.72
N PRO A 328 -0.60 -4.17 -6.27
CA PRO A 328 -0.07 -5.51 -6.06
C PRO A 328 1.28 -5.75 -6.73
N GLY A 329 2.05 -6.66 -6.13
CA GLY A 329 3.08 -7.41 -6.83
C GLY A 329 2.47 -8.69 -7.41
N TYR A 330 2.67 -8.93 -8.70
CA TYR A 330 2.21 -10.14 -9.38
C TYR A 330 3.26 -11.23 -9.19
N ASP A 331 4.23 -11.36 -10.10
CA ASP A 331 5.31 -12.34 -9.94
C ASP A 331 6.32 -11.89 -8.87
N THR A 332 6.14 -12.39 -7.65
CA THR A 332 6.98 -12.05 -6.48
C THR A 332 8.42 -12.54 -6.56
N SER A 333 8.75 -13.45 -7.50
CA SER A 333 10.12 -13.87 -7.74
C SER A 333 10.97 -12.81 -8.44
N ARG A 334 10.31 -11.77 -8.98
CA ARG A 334 10.96 -10.69 -9.74
C ARG A 334 10.47 -9.30 -9.37
N ALA A 335 9.31 -9.16 -8.72
CA ALA A 335 8.67 -7.88 -8.45
C ALA A 335 9.54 -6.90 -7.65
N LEU A 336 10.51 -7.38 -6.87
CA LEU A 336 11.38 -6.57 -6.02
C LEU A 336 12.81 -6.42 -6.56
N GLN A 337 13.08 -6.88 -7.77
CA GLN A 337 14.36 -6.67 -8.45
C GLN A 337 14.60 -5.17 -8.68
N PRO A 338 15.85 -4.66 -8.67
CA PRO A 338 16.13 -3.22 -8.80
C PRO A 338 15.56 -2.54 -10.05
N ASP A 339 15.32 -3.28 -11.13
CA ASP A 339 14.67 -2.81 -12.37
C ASP A 339 13.13 -2.78 -12.28
N ARG A 340 12.54 -3.54 -11.34
CA ARG A 340 11.09 -3.63 -11.12
C ARG A 340 10.62 -2.83 -9.91
N PHE A 341 11.37 -2.87 -8.83
CA PHE A 341 11.18 -2.01 -7.66
C PHE A 341 12.29 -0.97 -7.66
N LYS A 342 11.94 0.26 -8.01
CA LYS A 342 12.86 1.26 -8.57
C LYS A 342 13.68 1.96 -7.48
N TRP A 343 14.85 2.48 -7.88
CA TRP A 343 15.63 3.39 -7.05
C TRP A 343 14.87 4.72 -6.85
N PRO A 344 14.92 5.35 -5.67
CA PRO A 344 15.70 4.99 -4.47
C PRO A 344 14.97 4.07 -3.48
N TYR A 345 13.74 3.66 -3.78
CA TYR A 345 12.92 2.88 -2.85
C TYR A 345 13.51 1.50 -2.57
N ASN A 346 14.11 0.83 -3.55
CA ASN A 346 14.68 -0.52 -3.36
C ASN A 346 15.73 -0.60 -2.24
N PRO A 347 16.85 0.13 -2.30
CA PRO A 347 17.84 0.08 -1.23
C PRO A 347 17.29 0.60 0.11
N LEU A 348 16.40 1.60 0.08
CA LEU A 348 15.78 2.14 1.29
C LEU A 348 14.92 1.08 2.00
N MET A 349 14.01 0.43 1.27
CA MET A 349 13.14 -0.62 1.79
C MET A 349 13.93 -1.86 2.19
N SER A 350 14.98 -2.21 1.44
CA SER A 350 15.90 -3.30 1.81
C SER A 350 16.44 -3.11 3.22
N GLN A 351 16.97 -1.91 3.52
CA GLN A 351 17.52 -1.62 4.84
C GLN A 351 16.43 -1.61 5.91
N MET A 352 15.26 -1.01 5.63
CA MET A 352 14.15 -0.97 6.60
C MET A 352 13.62 -2.36 6.94
N VAL A 353 13.51 -3.25 5.96
CA VAL A 353 13.07 -4.64 6.17
C VAL A 353 14.12 -5.41 6.97
N LYS A 354 15.41 -5.29 6.63
CA LYS A 354 16.51 -5.89 7.40
C LYS A 354 16.47 -5.44 8.86
N ASP A 355 16.40 -4.14 9.10
CA ASP A 355 16.39 -3.57 10.45
C ASP A 355 15.20 -4.09 11.27
N HIS A 356 13.99 -4.09 10.67
CA HIS A 356 12.75 -4.39 11.37
C HIS A 356 12.53 -5.88 11.61
N PHE A 357 12.68 -6.72 10.58
CA PHE A 357 12.33 -8.15 10.68
C PHE A 357 13.50 -9.01 11.11
N PHE A 358 14.73 -8.65 10.73
CA PHE A 358 15.89 -9.51 10.90
C PHE A 358 16.80 -9.03 12.03
N ALA A 359 17.34 -7.81 11.97
CA ALA A 359 18.25 -7.29 12.99
C ALA A 359 17.57 -7.18 14.37
N PHE A 360 16.31 -6.72 14.43
CA PHE A 360 15.55 -6.67 15.68
C PHE A 360 15.33 -8.06 16.32
N ASN A 361 15.29 -9.12 15.49
CA ASN A 361 15.09 -10.50 15.89
C ASN A 361 16.37 -11.36 15.72
N GLU A 362 17.55 -10.74 15.76
CA GLU A 362 18.83 -11.41 15.46
C GLU A 362 19.03 -12.69 16.26
N GLU A 363 18.80 -12.64 17.58
CA GLU A 363 19.08 -13.74 18.49
C GLU A 363 18.36 -15.04 18.09
N ILE A 364 17.06 -14.98 17.84
CA ILE A 364 16.26 -16.17 17.51
C ILE A 364 16.53 -16.64 16.08
N LEU A 365 16.72 -15.71 15.12
CA LEU A 365 16.94 -16.06 13.72
C LEU A 365 18.34 -16.62 13.48
N ARG A 366 19.37 -16.04 14.09
CA ARG A 366 20.75 -16.52 14.00
C ARG A 366 20.91 -17.88 14.68
N SER A 367 20.22 -18.11 15.79
CA SER A 367 20.24 -19.40 16.49
C SER A 367 19.59 -20.52 15.68
N TYR A 368 18.58 -20.19 14.87
CA TYR A 368 17.91 -21.14 13.99
C TYR A 368 18.70 -21.44 12.71
N ASP A 369 19.14 -20.40 11.98
CA ASP A 369 20.00 -20.54 10.80
C ASP A 369 20.90 -19.30 10.64
N ASN A 370 22.12 -19.42 11.16
CA ASN A 370 23.12 -18.37 11.07
C ASN A 370 23.51 -18.05 9.62
N ASP A 371 23.54 -19.03 8.73
CA ASP A 371 23.99 -18.82 7.36
C ASP A 371 22.91 -18.10 6.55
N ALA A 372 21.63 -18.45 6.73
CA ALA A 372 20.51 -17.69 6.16
C ALA A 372 20.46 -16.27 6.70
N TYR A 373 20.63 -16.10 8.02
CA TYR A 373 20.67 -14.78 8.63
C TYR A 373 21.78 -13.91 8.00
N GLN A 374 22.99 -14.45 7.84
CA GLN A 374 24.09 -13.72 7.21
C GLN A 374 23.82 -13.40 5.74
N ARG A 375 23.21 -14.32 4.98
CA ARG A 375 22.78 -14.03 3.59
C ARG A 375 21.79 -12.87 3.55
N VAL A 376 20.79 -12.85 4.44
CA VAL A 376 19.82 -11.74 4.52
C VAL A 376 20.52 -10.42 4.85
N MET A 377 21.39 -10.39 5.86
CA MET A 377 22.06 -9.15 6.25
C MET A 377 23.01 -8.62 5.16
N ASN A 378 23.63 -9.51 4.38
CA ASN A 378 24.55 -9.17 3.27
C ASN A 378 23.86 -8.94 1.91
N ALA A 379 22.54 -9.16 1.81
CA ALA A 379 21.76 -8.97 0.58
C ALA A 379 21.91 -7.54 0.01
N SER A 380 21.99 -7.37 -1.32
CA SER A 380 22.24 -6.06 -1.94
C SER A 380 20.99 -5.36 -2.45
N SER A 381 19.90 -6.12 -2.61
CA SER A 381 18.59 -5.62 -3.05
C SER A 381 17.46 -6.18 -2.18
N LEU A 382 16.25 -5.64 -2.36
CA LEU A 382 15.08 -6.09 -1.62
C LEU A 382 14.65 -7.49 -2.07
N GLN A 383 14.85 -7.84 -3.35
CA GLN A 383 14.65 -9.20 -3.83
C GLN A 383 15.62 -10.18 -3.16
N ASP A 384 16.90 -9.84 -3.08
CA ASP A 384 17.91 -10.70 -2.42
C ASP A 384 17.57 -10.94 -0.94
N VAL A 385 16.99 -9.95 -0.25
CA VAL A 385 16.50 -10.11 1.13
C VAL A 385 15.40 -11.17 1.18
N VAL A 386 14.42 -11.12 0.27
CA VAL A 386 13.34 -12.12 0.21
C VAL A 386 13.91 -13.50 -0.08
N ASP A 387 14.74 -13.63 -1.12
CA ASP A 387 15.31 -14.91 -1.54
C ASP A 387 16.13 -15.55 -0.43
N ALA A 388 16.96 -14.76 0.26
CA ALA A 388 17.76 -15.22 1.38
C ALA A 388 16.90 -15.59 2.62
N SER A 389 15.72 -14.99 2.76
CA SER A 389 14.81 -15.22 3.89
C SER A 389 13.91 -16.45 3.74
N ALA A 390 13.94 -17.16 2.60
CA ALA A 390 13.06 -18.29 2.31
C ALA A 390 13.02 -19.35 3.43
N HIS A 391 14.16 -19.63 4.08
CA HIS A 391 14.22 -20.59 5.18
C HIS A 391 13.47 -20.12 6.43
N PHE A 392 13.54 -18.83 6.75
CA PHE A 392 12.71 -18.25 7.83
C PHE A 392 11.23 -18.21 7.45
N ALA A 393 10.88 -18.21 6.16
CA ALA A 393 9.49 -18.35 5.70
C ALA A 393 8.99 -19.81 5.71
N GLY A 394 9.82 -20.77 6.10
CA GLY A 394 9.47 -22.18 6.19
C GLY A 394 9.74 -23.01 4.95
N TYR A 395 10.62 -22.56 4.05
CA TYR A 395 10.93 -23.28 2.81
C TYR A 395 12.43 -23.51 2.66
N PRO A 396 12.87 -24.63 2.09
CA PRO A 396 14.28 -24.98 2.00
C PRO A 396 15.11 -23.99 1.15
N ASN A 397 14.48 -23.29 0.20
CA ASN A 397 15.12 -22.32 -0.68
C ASN A 397 14.09 -21.40 -1.38
N ALA A 398 14.58 -20.34 -2.04
CA ALA A 398 13.76 -19.36 -2.74
C ALA A 398 12.86 -19.97 -3.84
N SER A 399 13.36 -20.96 -4.59
CA SER A 399 12.57 -21.63 -5.63
C SER A 399 11.37 -22.37 -5.01
N SER A 400 11.59 -23.10 -3.91
CA SER A 400 10.52 -23.75 -3.16
C SER A 400 9.55 -22.72 -2.56
N TYR A 401 10.05 -21.60 -2.05
CA TYR A 401 9.20 -20.51 -1.53
C TYR A 401 8.25 -19.99 -2.61
N TYR A 402 8.77 -19.56 -3.77
CA TYR A 402 7.94 -19.04 -4.85
C TYR A 402 7.02 -20.08 -5.48
N HIS A 403 7.39 -21.36 -5.46
CA HIS A 403 6.49 -22.42 -5.90
C HIS A 403 5.19 -22.48 -5.07
N HIS A 404 5.27 -22.20 -3.77
CA HIS A 404 4.13 -22.32 -2.86
C HIS A 404 3.44 -20.98 -2.58
N THR A 405 4.14 -19.85 -2.65
CA THR A 405 3.64 -18.56 -2.16
C THR A 405 3.50 -17.48 -3.21
N ASN A 406 3.91 -17.73 -4.47
CA ASN A 406 3.80 -16.71 -5.51
C ASN A 406 2.32 -16.55 -5.91
N PRO A 407 1.72 -15.35 -5.75
CA PRO A 407 0.28 -15.16 -5.94
C PRO A 407 -0.20 -15.49 -7.36
N ILE A 408 0.69 -15.41 -8.35
CA ILE A 408 0.36 -15.73 -9.73
C ILE A 408 0.28 -17.22 -10.04
N ASN A 409 0.63 -18.14 -9.12
CA ASN A 409 0.64 -19.57 -9.44
C ASN A 409 -0.78 -20.13 -9.65
N GLU A 410 -1.74 -19.66 -8.84
CA GLU A 410 -3.09 -20.25 -8.75
C GLU A 410 -4.22 -19.21 -8.88
N MET A 411 -3.91 -18.00 -9.34
CA MET A 411 -4.87 -16.88 -9.42
C MET A 411 -6.12 -17.17 -10.27
N GLN A 412 -6.06 -18.15 -11.18
CA GLN A 412 -7.19 -18.61 -12.00
C GLN A 412 -8.32 -19.26 -11.19
N TYR A 413 -8.05 -19.72 -9.96
CA TYR A 413 -9.06 -20.32 -9.09
C TYR A 413 -9.86 -19.30 -8.27
N ILE A 414 -9.49 -18.02 -8.30
CA ILE A 414 -10.17 -16.99 -7.52
C ILE A 414 -11.60 -16.81 -8.03
N SER A 415 -12.55 -17.13 -7.15
CA SER A 415 -13.99 -17.02 -7.36
C SER A 415 -14.63 -15.91 -6.51
N THR A 416 -13.92 -15.45 -5.49
CA THR A 416 -14.23 -14.25 -4.70
C THR A 416 -14.12 -13.00 -5.58
N PRO A 417 -15.07 -12.06 -5.55
CA PRO A 417 -14.95 -10.79 -6.27
C PRO A 417 -13.72 -10.01 -5.79
N VAL A 418 -12.83 -9.61 -6.70
CA VAL A 418 -11.60 -8.88 -6.36
C VAL A 418 -11.50 -7.57 -7.12
N TYR A 419 -11.30 -6.47 -6.40
CA TYR A 419 -10.95 -5.18 -6.99
C TYR A 419 -9.44 -4.92 -6.91
N VAL A 420 -8.80 -4.85 -8.07
CA VAL A 420 -7.36 -4.66 -8.27
C VAL A 420 -7.08 -3.23 -8.73
N ILE A 421 -6.20 -2.51 -8.02
CA ILE A 421 -5.85 -1.11 -8.31
C ILE A 421 -4.36 -0.99 -8.60
N ASN A 422 -4.01 -0.37 -9.73
CA ASN A 422 -2.63 -0.03 -10.08
C ASN A 422 -2.56 1.42 -10.58
N SER A 423 -1.38 2.03 -10.46
CA SER A 423 -1.04 3.26 -11.16
C SER A 423 0.14 3.04 -12.10
N ILE A 424 0.11 3.65 -13.28
CA ILE A 424 1.23 3.62 -14.23
C ILE A 424 2.43 4.42 -13.70
N ASP A 425 2.16 5.53 -13.01
CA ASP A 425 3.19 6.42 -12.47
C ASP A 425 3.77 5.96 -11.12
N ASP A 426 3.49 4.73 -10.68
CA ASP A 426 4.02 4.20 -9.43
C ASP A 426 5.57 4.30 -9.42
N PRO A 427 6.14 5.12 -8.51
CA PRO A 427 7.57 5.37 -8.48
C PRO A 427 8.32 4.27 -7.73
N CYS A 428 7.61 3.40 -7.00
CA CYS A 428 8.16 2.27 -6.29
C CYS A 428 8.12 1.01 -7.16
N CYS A 429 6.92 0.60 -7.58
CA CYS A 429 6.70 -0.65 -8.31
C CYS A 429 6.49 -0.39 -9.82
N SER A 430 7.09 -1.20 -10.68
CA SER A 430 6.86 -1.12 -12.12
C SER A 430 5.56 -1.80 -12.51
N ILE A 431 4.72 -1.09 -13.28
CA ILE A 431 3.51 -1.66 -13.88
C ILE A 431 3.80 -2.79 -14.86
N ASP A 432 5.04 -2.90 -15.38
CA ASP A 432 5.45 -3.98 -16.28
C ASP A 432 5.20 -5.36 -15.67
N ASN A 433 5.26 -5.49 -14.34
CA ASN A 433 5.02 -6.76 -13.67
C ASN A 433 3.60 -7.31 -13.91
N LEU A 434 2.61 -6.45 -14.18
CA LEU A 434 1.26 -6.85 -14.61
C LEU A 434 1.23 -7.39 -16.06
N TYR A 435 2.13 -6.89 -16.91
CA TYR A 435 2.19 -7.23 -18.32
C TYR A 435 3.15 -8.39 -18.64
N ASP A 436 3.95 -8.82 -17.66
CA ASP A 436 4.81 -10.00 -17.79
C ASP A 436 3.99 -11.26 -18.15
N THR A 437 4.58 -12.09 -19.00
CA THR A 437 4.02 -13.40 -19.36
C THR A 437 4.17 -14.38 -18.20
N SER A 438 3.10 -15.10 -17.89
CA SER A 438 3.14 -16.11 -16.84
C SER A 438 4.03 -17.29 -17.24
N LEU A 439 4.86 -17.74 -16.30
CA LEU A 439 5.68 -18.95 -16.43
C LEU A 439 4.91 -20.23 -16.11
N ASN A 440 3.67 -20.13 -15.59
CA ASN A 440 2.84 -21.30 -15.35
C ASN A 440 2.31 -21.85 -16.68
N VAL A 441 2.59 -23.12 -16.96
CA VAL A 441 2.16 -23.81 -18.18
C VAL A 441 0.63 -23.82 -18.34
N ASP A 442 -0.11 -23.87 -17.23
CA ASP A 442 -1.58 -23.88 -17.23
C ASP A 442 -2.17 -22.55 -17.70
N HIS A 443 -1.36 -21.48 -17.71
CA HIS A 443 -1.77 -20.17 -18.18
C HIS A 443 -1.64 -20.00 -19.69
N GLY A 444 -1.10 -20.98 -20.39
CA GLY A 444 -1.06 -21.00 -21.85
C GLY A 444 -0.28 -19.83 -22.46
N GLY A 445 0.76 -19.35 -21.78
CA GLY A 445 1.60 -18.25 -22.25
C GLY A 445 0.94 -16.86 -22.19
N LYS A 446 -0.16 -16.71 -21.45
CA LYS A 446 -0.83 -15.41 -21.25
C LYS A 446 -0.06 -14.54 -20.25
N SER A 447 -0.14 -13.23 -20.45
CA SER A 447 0.24 -12.23 -19.45
C SER A 447 -0.74 -12.17 -18.28
N TYR A 448 -0.32 -11.65 -17.12
CA TYR A 448 -1.20 -11.54 -15.95
C TYR A 448 -2.42 -10.64 -16.22
N VAL A 449 -2.24 -9.56 -17.01
CA VAL A 449 -3.38 -8.73 -17.45
C VAL A 449 -4.37 -9.51 -18.31
N GLU A 450 -3.92 -10.43 -19.16
CA GLU A 450 -4.82 -11.29 -19.96
C GLU A 450 -5.54 -12.33 -19.12
N LEU A 451 -4.88 -12.87 -18.09
CA LEU A 451 -5.52 -13.76 -17.12
C LEU A 451 -6.62 -13.01 -16.35
N ILE A 452 -6.35 -11.78 -15.90
CA ILE A 452 -7.33 -10.94 -15.22
C ILE A 452 -8.49 -10.56 -16.14
N LYS A 453 -8.22 -10.20 -17.40
CA LYS A 453 -9.26 -9.94 -18.40
C LYS A 453 -10.19 -11.13 -18.63
N ASN A 454 -9.68 -12.35 -18.49
CA ASN A 454 -10.44 -13.58 -18.66
C ASN A 454 -11.11 -14.06 -17.35
N SER A 455 -10.85 -13.40 -16.21
CA SER A 455 -11.49 -13.73 -14.94
C SER A 455 -12.96 -13.34 -14.97
N GLU A 456 -13.82 -14.15 -14.37
CA GLU A 456 -15.24 -13.78 -14.20
C GLU A 456 -15.44 -12.75 -13.08
N ARG A 457 -14.51 -12.68 -12.12
CA ARG A 457 -14.72 -12.05 -10.79
C ARG A 457 -13.82 -10.85 -10.51
N CYS A 458 -12.82 -10.62 -11.35
CA CYS A 458 -11.88 -9.53 -11.14
C CYS A 458 -12.38 -8.22 -11.76
N LEU A 459 -12.16 -7.13 -11.04
CA LEU A 459 -12.28 -5.76 -11.52
C LEU A 459 -10.90 -5.12 -11.43
N LEU A 460 -10.29 -4.79 -12.55
CA LEU A 460 -8.97 -4.19 -12.61
C LEU A 460 -9.05 -2.73 -13.08
N VAL A 461 -8.50 -1.83 -12.28
CA VAL A 461 -8.35 -0.42 -12.62
C VAL A 461 -6.88 -0.05 -12.67
N ILE A 462 -6.48 0.54 -13.79
CA ILE A 462 -5.16 1.12 -14.00
C ILE A 462 -5.34 2.61 -14.19
N THR A 463 -4.81 3.41 -13.27
CA THR A 463 -4.83 4.87 -13.35
C THR A 463 -3.56 5.39 -14.04
N ARG A 464 -3.64 6.59 -14.61
CA ARG A 464 -2.47 7.30 -15.15
C ARG A 464 -1.59 7.84 -14.04
N THR A 465 -2.25 8.38 -13.01
CA THR A 465 -1.60 8.91 -11.83
C THR A 465 -2.16 8.28 -10.58
N GLY A 466 -1.35 8.19 -9.54
CA GLY A 466 -1.73 7.63 -8.26
C GLY A 466 -0.56 7.43 -7.30
N SER A 467 0.68 7.52 -7.81
CA SER A 467 1.87 7.10 -7.08
C SER A 467 1.71 5.65 -6.59
N HIS A 468 2.38 5.25 -5.52
CA HIS A 468 2.28 3.88 -5.01
C HIS A 468 1.00 3.62 -4.20
N LEU A 469 0.52 4.62 -3.46
CA LEU A 469 -0.57 4.48 -2.47
C LEU A 469 -1.39 5.77 -2.22
N PRO A 470 -0.85 6.99 -2.38
CA PRO A 470 -1.62 8.21 -2.12
C PRO A 470 -2.90 8.36 -2.95
N PHE A 471 -2.84 8.09 -4.27
CA PHE A 471 -3.94 8.30 -5.22
C PHE A 471 -4.66 9.64 -5.01
N LEU A 472 -3.89 10.72 -4.84
CA LEU A 472 -4.44 12.02 -4.44
C LEU A 472 -5.49 12.52 -5.43
N ASP A 473 -6.54 13.10 -4.88
CA ASP A 473 -7.70 13.52 -5.63
C ASP A 473 -8.24 14.87 -5.15
N GLY A 474 -8.93 15.59 -6.02
CA GLY A 474 -9.43 16.92 -5.73
C GLY A 474 -8.61 17.98 -6.45
N TYR A 475 -9.10 18.42 -7.61
CA TYR A 475 -8.38 19.27 -8.57
C TYR A 475 -7.79 20.55 -7.97
N VAL A 476 -8.50 21.18 -7.02
CA VAL A 476 -8.05 22.41 -6.33
C VAL A 476 -7.89 22.14 -4.83
N TYR A 477 -8.84 21.43 -4.25
CA TYR A 477 -8.90 21.15 -2.82
C TYR A 477 -8.79 19.64 -2.59
N PRO A 478 -7.59 19.12 -2.23
CA PRO A 478 -7.35 17.70 -2.13
C PRO A 478 -7.70 17.14 -0.75
N PHE A 479 -8.78 17.63 -0.13
CA PHE A 479 -9.20 17.19 1.20
C PHE A 479 -10.67 16.82 1.22
N VAL A 480 -11.00 15.86 2.10
CA VAL A 480 -12.35 15.40 2.44
C VAL A 480 -12.50 15.48 3.96
N SER A 481 -13.74 15.43 4.44
CA SER A 481 -14.00 15.33 5.88
C SER A 481 -13.40 14.03 6.43
N ASP A 482 -12.73 14.10 7.58
CA ASP A 482 -12.28 12.91 8.32
C ASP A 482 -13.45 12.37 9.17
N PRO A 483 -13.98 11.17 8.85
CA PRO A 483 -15.13 10.58 9.54
C PRO A 483 -14.93 10.38 11.05
N LEU A 484 -13.69 10.30 11.53
CA LEU A 484 -13.38 10.17 12.95
C LEU A 484 -13.20 11.52 13.66
N SER A 485 -12.72 12.56 12.97
CA SER A 485 -12.54 13.88 13.57
C SER A 485 -13.86 14.55 13.97
N ASN A 486 -14.92 14.32 13.18
CA ASN A 486 -16.26 14.84 13.41
C ASN A 486 -16.91 14.34 14.73
N GLN A 487 -16.27 13.40 15.43
CA GLN A 487 -16.74 12.85 16.70
C GLN A 487 -16.45 13.77 17.90
N HIS A 488 -15.48 14.67 17.78
CA HIS A 488 -15.08 15.59 18.86
C HIS A 488 -15.63 17.03 18.68
N GLY A 489 -16.63 17.22 17.81
CA GLY A 489 -17.16 18.56 17.50
C GLY A 489 -16.23 19.44 16.68
N ASN A 490 -15.11 18.89 16.18
CA ASN A 490 -14.20 19.54 15.25
C ASN A 490 -14.44 19.00 13.84
N GLU A 491 -14.69 19.89 12.88
CA GLU A 491 -14.69 19.54 11.44
C GLU A 491 -13.24 19.34 10.99
N GLY A 492 -12.69 18.14 11.23
CA GLY A 492 -11.37 17.78 10.72
C GLY A 492 -11.44 17.35 9.25
N VAL A 493 -10.33 17.56 8.56
CA VAL A 493 -10.15 17.16 7.17
C VAL A 493 -8.95 16.24 7.04
N MET A 494 -9.03 15.33 6.08
CA MET A 494 -7.92 14.48 5.65
C MET A 494 -7.76 14.58 4.14
N LEU A 495 -6.59 14.23 3.61
CA LEU A 495 -6.33 14.16 2.19
C LEU A 495 -7.33 13.22 1.52
N ASN A 496 -7.82 13.67 0.38
CA ASN A 496 -8.70 12.91 -0.46
C ASN A 496 -7.88 11.94 -1.31
N SER A 497 -7.99 10.65 -1.01
CA SER A 497 -7.47 9.57 -1.84
C SER A 497 -8.61 8.98 -2.68
N TRP A 498 -8.48 9.04 -4.00
CA TRP A 498 -9.44 8.39 -4.90
C TRP A 498 -9.50 6.88 -4.66
N ALA A 499 -8.34 6.24 -4.39
CA ALA A 499 -8.30 4.82 -4.09
C ALA A 499 -9.13 4.51 -2.85
N ASP A 500 -8.90 5.22 -1.73
CA ASP A 500 -9.64 4.96 -0.49
C ASP A 500 -11.15 5.14 -0.65
N GLN A 501 -11.58 6.22 -1.33
CA GLN A 501 -13.00 6.46 -1.61
C GLN A 501 -13.59 5.37 -2.50
N SER A 502 -12.87 4.98 -3.56
CA SER A 502 -13.32 3.94 -4.48
C SER A 502 -13.44 2.57 -3.84
N ILE A 503 -12.53 2.24 -2.91
CA ILE A 503 -12.53 0.99 -2.16
C ILE A 503 -13.70 0.98 -1.17
N ALA A 504 -13.94 2.09 -0.47
CA ALA A 504 -15.07 2.21 0.44
C ALA A 504 -16.42 2.09 -0.29
N GLU A 505 -16.57 2.73 -1.45
CA GLU A 505 -17.76 2.55 -2.31
C GLU A 505 -17.88 1.12 -2.85
N TYR A 506 -16.76 0.48 -3.23
CA TYR A 506 -16.74 -0.90 -3.70
C TYR A 506 -17.24 -1.89 -2.64
N TYR A 507 -16.83 -1.72 -1.37
CA TYR A 507 -17.29 -2.57 -0.29
C TYR A 507 -18.79 -2.43 -0.01
N VAL A 508 -19.32 -1.19 -0.04
CA VAL A 508 -20.77 -0.96 0.08
C VAL A 508 -21.51 -1.63 -1.08
N ALA A 509 -21.04 -1.45 -2.31
CA ALA A 509 -21.62 -2.09 -3.49
C ALA A 509 -21.57 -3.63 -3.40
N ALA A 510 -20.46 -4.19 -2.89
CA ALA A 510 -20.30 -5.63 -2.72
C ALA A 510 -21.23 -6.21 -1.65
N LEU A 511 -21.49 -5.47 -0.55
CA LEU A 511 -22.53 -5.85 0.39
C LEU A 511 -23.89 -5.95 -0.32
N GLU A 512 -24.28 -4.94 -1.09
CA GLU A 512 -25.58 -4.95 -1.77
C GLU A 512 -25.71 -6.08 -2.82
N VAL A 513 -24.66 -6.35 -3.59
CA VAL A 513 -24.70 -7.30 -4.73
C VAL A 513 -24.49 -8.77 -4.30
N TYR A 514 -23.68 -9.00 -3.27
CA TYR A 514 -23.26 -10.34 -2.86
C TYR A 514 -23.79 -10.78 -1.51
N ASN A 515 -24.22 -9.86 -0.64
CA ASN A 515 -24.70 -10.19 0.70
C ASN A 515 -26.22 -10.45 0.76
N GLU A 516 -26.95 -10.37 -0.36
CA GLU A 516 -28.30 -10.92 -0.47
C GLU A 516 -28.24 -12.34 -1.08
N ARG A 517 -28.52 -13.37 -0.23
CA ARG A 517 -28.89 -14.75 -0.58
C ARG A 517 -27.81 -15.79 -0.95
N ARG A 518 -26.54 -15.67 -0.54
CA ARG A 518 -25.54 -16.76 -0.75
C ARG A 518 -25.32 -17.70 0.44
N PHE A 519 -25.92 -17.42 1.60
CA PHE A 519 -25.65 -18.16 2.84
C PHE A 519 -26.91 -18.59 3.61
N LEU A 520 -27.99 -18.91 2.88
CA LEU A 520 -29.09 -19.73 3.42
C LEU A 520 -28.91 -21.18 2.99
#